data_AF-A0A6P6PFB2-F1
#
_entry.id   AF-A0A6P6PFB2-F1
#
_cell.length_a   1.000
_cell.length_b   1.000
_cell.length_c   1.000
_cell.angle_alpha   90.00
_cell.angle_beta   90.00
_cell.angle_gamma   90.00
#
_symmetry.space_group_name_H-M   'P 1'
#
loop_
_entity.id
_entity.type
_entity.pdbx_description
1 polymer ?
#
loop_
_entity_poly.entity_id
_entity_poly.type
_entity_poly.pdbx_seq_one_letter_code
_entity_poly.pdbx_strand_id
1 'polypeptide(L)'
;MVIVPEDLDVTQIEETMQTIKCLGRVRVRGRMFRDKLKCFLVLCESKEKIDPKLVPPEVVPVSGAEPWKIVTSSGADTSSEDFARKVHILLQSEGRKVEDIKAMFSSSASENSSPDAIIRAVGDLLEKTGKSSSEIGGYRRLRMFSGIIPTPACEEPFEHWMEQACLMVEESECPIKEKKRRLIESLRGPALEIIKAVRDSDTDVTPEEYLDALERAFGSAESGDDLYFAFRLLQQQEGEKLSDFLRRLERALTKVVQRGGIPADIRDRVRVEQLLRGAVGADMMLLHLRLRERKTKPPNFLELLSEIRAEEEYEASRSKLTTRVQKISTSVETDGKHKEIQTLKAEIKELKSQFATMVTQSQPVVDHKSTSSLKTNASDVQQEGEIAFLKKQVRSLQRKVTGKNCHQDGVLALTLKASTPKKPLVSPGKQCNDPEEYFCYNCGEEGHIAPRCQNPEDKDKVIQKLIRSNKNEMGTKRNALRNGKE
;
A
#
# COMPACT_ATOMS: atom_id res chain seq x y z
N MET A 1 28.18 28.50 -38.18
CA MET A 1 26.71 28.56 -38.34
C MET A 1 26.41 29.18 -39.70
N VAL A 2 25.39 28.72 -40.41
CA VAL A 2 25.01 29.25 -41.73
C VAL A 2 23.54 29.64 -41.74
N ILE A 3 23.19 30.72 -42.44
CA ILE A 3 21.82 31.22 -42.59
C ILE A 3 21.32 30.80 -43.97
N VAL A 4 20.24 30.02 -44.03
CA VAL A 4 19.72 29.42 -45.26
C VAL A 4 18.20 29.63 -45.43
N PRO A 5 17.67 29.66 -46.67
CA PRO A 5 16.23 29.66 -46.96
C PRO A 5 15.43 28.47 -46.39
N GLU A 6 14.10 28.59 -46.43
CA GLU A 6 13.15 27.61 -45.83
C GLU A 6 13.15 26.24 -46.55
N ASP A 7 13.35 26.22 -47.86
CA ASP A 7 13.09 25.06 -48.72
C ASP A 7 14.31 24.15 -48.98
N LEU A 8 15.30 24.15 -48.09
CA LEU A 8 16.56 23.43 -48.31
C LEU A 8 16.69 22.16 -47.47
N ASP A 9 17.02 21.07 -48.14
CA ASP A 9 17.29 19.81 -47.49
C ASP A 9 18.69 19.80 -46.83
N VAL A 10 18.82 19.03 -45.75
CA VAL A 10 20.07 18.89 -45.00
C VAL A 10 21.24 18.45 -45.89
N THR A 11 20.99 17.58 -46.87
CA THR A 11 21.99 17.10 -47.82
C THR A 11 22.54 18.21 -48.70
N GLN A 12 21.68 19.11 -49.19
CA GLN A 12 22.06 20.25 -50.02
C GLN A 12 22.87 21.27 -49.22
N ILE A 13 22.53 21.45 -47.94
CA ILE A 13 23.26 22.32 -47.02
C ILE A 13 24.66 21.75 -46.76
N GLU A 14 24.77 20.44 -46.50
CA GLU A 14 26.06 19.78 -46.28
C GLU A 14 26.95 19.82 -47.53
N GLU A 15 26.39 19.52 -48.71
CA GLU A 15 27.11 19.55 -49.99
C GLU A 15 27.65 20.95 -50.30
N THR A 16 26.81 21.97 -50.15
CA THR A 16 27.21 23.36 -50.37
C THR A 16 28.30 23.80 -49.38
N MET A 17 28.16 23.47 -48.09
CA MET A 17 29.16 23.83 -47.09
C MET A 17 30.50 23.08 -47.28
N GLN A 18 30.48 21.89 -47.90
CA GLN A 18 31.68 21.12 -48.23
C GLN A 18 32.46 21.70 -49.43
N THR A 19 31.88 22.63 -50.20
CA THR A 19 32.62 23.37 -51.24
C THR A 19 33.72 24.27 -50.64
N ILE A 20 33.57 24.65 -49.37
CA ILE A 20 34.52 25.48 -48.64
C ILE A 20 35.66 24.60 -48.15
N LYS A 21 36.79 24.65 -48.87
CA LYS A 21 37.94 23.77 -48.64
C LYS A 21 38.44 23.74 -47.18
N CYS A 22 38.41 24.88 -46.48
CA CYS A 22 38.87 24.97 -45.09
C CYS A 22 37.92 24.34 -44.05
N LEU A 23 36.72 23.91 -44.47
CA LEU A 23 35.75 23.21 -43.61
C LEU A 23 35.76 21.69 -43.80
N GLY A 24 36.46 21.17 -44.82
CA GLY A 24 36.53 19.73 -45.10
C GLY A 24 35.16 19.05 -45.12
N ARG A 25 35.01 17.95 -44.37
CA ARG A 25 33.72 17.25 -44.23
C ARG A 25 32.82 17.95 -43.21
N VAL A 26 31.64 18.38 -43.67
CA VAL A 26 30.64 19.11 -42.86
C VAL A 26 29.42 18.25 -42.60
N ARG A 27 28.88 18.31 -41.37
CA ARG A 27 27.62 17.70 -40.94
C ARG A 27 26.70 18.71 -40.25
N VAL A 28 25.41 18.67 -40.54
CA VAL A 28 24.43 19.49 -39.83
C VAL A 28 24.09 18.86 -38.48
N ARG A 29 24.23 19.63 -37.40
CA ARG A 29 23.95 19.19 -36.01
C ARG A 29 22.66 19.76 -35.44
N GLY A 30 22.19 20.89 -35.96
CA GLY A 30 20.96 21.51 -35.51
C GLY A 30 20.47 22.55 -36.49
N ARG A 31 19.15 22.78 -36.51
CA ARG A 31 18.51 23.84 -37.28
C ARG A 31 17.47 24.55 -36.41
N MET A 32 17.38 25.86 -36.55
CA MET A 32 16.43 26.69 -35.84
C MET A 32 15.81 27.68 -36.81
N PHE A 33 14.48 27.67 -36.92
CA PHE A 33 13.75 28.63 -37.74
C PHE A 33 13.64 29.97 -37.03
N ARG A 34 13.90 31.08 -37.74
CA ARG A 34 13.64 32.44 -37.24
C ARG A 34 12.51 33.07 -38.01
N ASP A 35 11.34 33.09 -37.37
CA ASP A 35 10.08 33.59 -37.91
C ASP A 35 10.18 35.04 -38.43
N LYS A 36 10.88 35.92 -37.71
CA LYS A 36 11.09 37.33 -38.10
C LYS A 36 11.88 37.54 -39.39
N LEU A 37 12.75 36.59 -39.75
CA LEU A 37 13.64 36.69 -40.92
C LEU A 37 13.30 35.67 -42.01
N LYS A 38 12.28 34.82 -41.77
CA LYS A 38 11.88 33.70 -42.63
C LYS A 38 13.06 32.87 -43.14
N CYS A 39 13.99 32.54 -42.25
CA CYS A 39 15.18 31.77 -42.58
C CYS A 39 15.56 30.77 -41.47
N PHE A 40 16.32 29.74 -41.84
CA PHE A 40 16.91 28.81 -40.90
C PHE A 40 18.32 29.23 -40.51
N LEU A 41 18.61 29.18 -39.20
CA LEU A 41 19.96 29.16 -38.68
C LEU A 41 20.37 27.72 -38.50
N VAL A 42 21.39 27.31 -39.25
CA VAL A 42 21.86 25.93 -39.27
C VAL A 42 23.24 25.86 -38.62
N LEU A 43 23.34 25.00 -37.62
CA LEU A 43 24.59 24.68 -36.95
C LEU A 43 25.25 23.52 -37.68
N CYS A 44 26.41 23.81 -38.27
CA CYS A 44 27.23 22.84 -38.98
C CYS A 44 28.48 22.53 -38.16
N GLU A 45 28.80 21.25 -38.03
CA GLU A 45 30.05 20.75 -37.49
C GLU A 45 30.99 20.40 -38.64
N SER A 46 32.24 20.82 -38.54
CA SER A 46 33.33 20.42 -39.44
C SER A 46 34.18 19.36 -38.76
N LYS A 47 34.68 18.40 -39.54
CA LYS A 47 35.69 17.43 -39.09
C LYS A 47 37.07 18.08 -38.89
N GLU A 48 37.32 19.21 -39.55
CA GLU A 48 38.60 19.91 -39.53
C GLU A 48 38.60 21.03 -38.48
N LYS A 49 39.79 21.38 -37.99
CA LYS A 49 39.95 22.51 -37.06
C LYS A 49 39.76 23.81 -37.85
N ILE A 50 38.63 24.47 -37.61
CA ILE A 50 38.26 25.71 -38.32
C ILE A 50 39.10 26.88 -37.81
N ASP A 51 39.85 27.54 -38.70
CA ASP A 51 40.37 28.89 -38.47
C ASP A 51 39.33 29.92 -38.93
N PRO A 52 38.73 30.73 -38.03
CA PRO A 52 37.70 31.70 -38.38
C PRO A 52 38.14 32.72 -39.45
N LYS A 53 39.44 32.99 -39.58
CA LYS A 53 39.98 33.95 -40.55
C LYS A 53 40.00 33.43 -41.99
N LEU A 54 39.97 32.11 -42.16
CA LEU A 54 40.03 31.45 -43.48
C LEU A 54 38.64 31.05 -44.00
N VAL A 55 37.59 31.22 -43.20
CA VAL A 55 36.21 30.92 -43.60
C VAL A 55 35.61 32.13 -44.30
N PRO A 56 35.10 31.97 -45.53
CA PRO A 56 34.45 33.08 -46.23
C PRO A 56 33.17 33.50 -45.48
N PRO A 57 32.82 34.80 -45.50
CA PRO A 57 31.62 35.30 -44.84
C PRO A 57 30.32 34.84 -45.52
N GLU A 58 30.40 34.41 -46.78
CA GLU A 58 29.27 33.92 -47.57
C GLU A 58 29.68 32.72 -48.43
N VAL A 59 28.74 31.84 -48.73
CA VAL A 59 28.91 30.71 -49.66
C VAL A 59 27.80 30.71 -50.69
N VAL A 60 28.16 30.54 -51.96
CA VAL A 60 27.19 30.43 -53.04
C VAL A 60 26.75 28.97 -53.16
N PRO A 61 25.45 28.67 -53.10
CA PRO A 61 24.94 27.31 -53.28
C PRO A 61 25.28 26.74 -54.65
N VAL A 62 25.48 25.43 -54.71
CA VAL A 62 25.75 24.71 -55.97
C VAL A 62 24.58 24.85 -56.96
N SER A 63 23.37 25.13 -56.45
CA SER A 63 22.15 25.39 -57.23
C SER A 63 22.10 26.79 -57.87
N GLY A 64 23.08 27.67 -57.62
CA GLY A 64 23.12 29.04 -58.18
C GLY A 64 22.16 30.03 -57.52
N ALA A 65 21.62 29.70 -56.34
CA ALA A 65 20.75 30.56 -55.55
C ALA A 65 21.52 31.69 -54.82
N GLU A 66 20.81 32.53 -54.08
CA GLU A 66 21.41 33.63 -53.30
C GLU A 66 22.49 33.14 -52.32
N PRO A 67 23.58 33.91 -52.12
CA PRO A 67 24.64 33.53 -51.20
C PRO A 67 24.14 33.35 -49.77
N TRP A 68 24.58 32.28 -49.11
CA TRP A 68 24.27 32.00 -47.72
C TRP A 68 25.29 32.62 -46.80
N LYS A 69 24.84 33.34 -45.77
CA LYS A 69 25.71 34.00 -44.81
C LYS A 69 26.27 33.00 -43.80
N ILE A 70 27.59 32.99 -43.65
CA ILE A 70 28.31 32.17 -42.67
C ILE A 70 28.70 33.04 -41.49
N VAL A 71 28.33 32.57 -40.30
CA VAL A 71 28.69 33.18 -39.03
C VAL A 71 29.65 32.24 -38.32
N THR A 72 30.90 32.68 -38.20
CA THR A 72 31.94 32.07 -37.37
C THR A 72 32.09 32.89 -36.09
N SER A 73 32.26 32.22 -34.95
CA SER A 73 32.64 32.89 -33.71
C SER A 73 34.16 33.04 -33.71
N SER A 74 34.69 34.10 -34.31
CA SER A 74 36.07 34.50 -34.07
C SER A 74 36.14 35.26 -32.75
N GLY A 75 36.94 34.78 -31.81
CA GLY A 75 37.21 35.48 -30.54
C GLY A 75 38.14 36.68 -30.68
N ALA A 76 38.26 37.30 -31.86
CA ALA A 76 39.15 38.44 -32.08
C ALA A 76 38.52 39.48 -33.03
N ASP A 77 38.58 40.73 -32.56
CA ASP A 77 38.52 41.99 -33.31
C ASP A 77 37.14 42.58 -33.66
N THR A 78 36.29 42.78 -32.65
CA THR A 78 35.65 44.10 -32.52
C THR A 78 36.52 44.89 -31.55
N SER A 79 37.15 45.98 -32.00
CA SER A 79 37.96 46.80 -31.09
C SER A 79 37.11 47.15 -29.87
N SER A 80 37.69 46.96 -28.68
CA SER A 80 37.03 47.25 -27.41
C SER A 80 36.41 48.66 -27.38
N GLU A 81 37.02 49.61 -28.12
CA GLU A 81 36.48 50.95 -28.31
C GLU A 81 35.16 51.01 -29.08
N ASP A 82 34.97 50.21 -30.13
CA ASP A 82 33.76 50.28 -30.96
C ASP A 82 32.55 49.67 -30.24
N PHE A 83 32.79 48.61 -29.45
CA PHE A 83 31.83 48.07 -28.51
C PHE A 83 31.52 49.07 -27.39
N ALA A 84 32.54 49.69 -26.78
CA ALA A 84 32.36 50.68 -25.73
C ALA A 84 31.54 51.90 -26.21
N ARG A 85 31.80 52.38 -27.44
CA ARG A 85 31.00 53.45 -28.05
C ARG A 85 29.54 53.04 -28.26
N LYS A 86 29.28 51.85 -28.81
CA LYS A 86 27.91 51.35 -29.04
C LYS A 86 27.14 51.16 -27.74
N VAL A 87 27.81 50.63 -26.70
CA VAL A 87 27.23 50.48 -25.36
C VAL A 87 26.92 51.83 -24.73
N HIS A 88 27.82 52.81 -24.88
CA HIS A 88 27.61 54.16 -24.37
C HIS A 88 26.41 54.86 -25.05
N ILE A 89 26.27 54.71 -26.37
CA ILE A 89 25.13 55.25 -27.12
C ILE A 89 23.82 54.60 -26.67
N LEU A 90 23.81 53.28 -26.49
CA LEU A 90 22.63 52.53 -26.02
C LEU A 90 22.20 52.95 -24.60
N LEU A 91 23.17 53.16 -23.71
CA LEU A 91 22.89 53.59 -22.34
C LEU A 91 22.25 54.97 -22.32
N GLN A 92 22.76 55.89 -23.13
CA GLN A 92 22.17 57.23 -23.26
C GLN A 92 20.76 57.20 -23.84
N SER A 93 20.47 56.34 -24.84
CA SER A 93 19.12 56.24 -25.39
C SER A 93 18.10 55.70 -24.38
N GLU A 94 18.54 54.87 -23.45
CA GLU A 94 17.73 54.30 -22.38
C GLU A 94 17.74 55.15 -21.08
N GLY A 95 18.34 56.34 -21.11
CA GLY A 95 18.40 57.27 -19.97
C GLY A 95 19.25 56.78 -18.80
N ARG A 96 20.19 55.86 -19.04
CA ARG A 96 21.09 55.29 -18.03
C ARG A 96 22.53 55.70 -18.24
N LYS A 97 23.33 55.72 -17.19
CA LYS A 97 24.75 56.06 -17.26
C LYS A 97 25.65 54.84 -17.05
N VAL A 98 26.90 54.93 -17.49
CA VAL A 98 27.89 53.85 -17.34
C VAL A 98 28.15 53.55 -15.85
N GLU A 99 28.01 54.55 -14.98
CA GLU A 99 28.13 54.38 -13.54
C GLU A 99 27.01 53.51 -12.94
N ASP A 100 25.81 53.55 -13.53
CA ASP A 100 24.67 52.71 -13.09
C ASP A 100 24.99 51.23 -13.33
N ILE A 101 25.69 50.90 -14.42
CA ILE A 101 26.19 49.54 -14.67
C ILE A 101 27.27 49.19 -13.66
N LYS A 102 28.22 50.11 -13.40
CA LYS A 102 29.31 49.86 -12.45
C LYS A 102 28.76 49.57 -11.05
N ALA A 103 27.69 50.22 -10.62
CA ALA A 103 27.01 49.93 -9.35
C ALA A 103 26.43 48.50 -9.29
N MET A 104 25.99 47.92 -10.41
CA MET A 104 25.50 46.53 -10.46
C MET A 104 26.62 45.49 -10.33
N PHE A 105 27.86 45.85 -10.69
CA PHE A 105 29.04 44.97 -10.59
C PHE A 105 29.94 45.30 -9.38
N SER A 106 29.78 46.45 -8.73
CA SER A 106 30.63 46.88 -7.61
C SER A 106 30.24 46.27 -6.26
N SER A 107 29.19 45.46 -6.18
CA SER A 107 28.81 44.81 -4.92
C SER A 107 29.72 43.65 -4.48
N SER A 108 30.87 43.44 -5.14
CA SER A 108 31.84 42.39 -4.76
C SER A 108 33.30 42.77 -5.00
N ALA A 109 33.66 44.05 -4.97
CA ALA A 109 35.07 44.46 -5.05
C ALA A 109 35.65 44.71 -3.65
N SER A 110 35.92 43.63 -2.91
CA SER A 110 37.00 43.65 -1.91
C SER A 110 38.26 43.17 -2.60
N GLU A 111 39.23 44.07 -2.71
CA GLU A 111 40.62 43.75 -3.04
C GLU A 111 41.10 42.67 -2.08
N ASN A 112 41.37 41.48 -2.63
CA ASN A 112 42.37 40.51 -2.18
C ASN A 112 42.26 39.31 -3.13
N SER A 113 43.17 39.24 -4.11
CA SER A 113 43.41 38.07 -4.96
C SER A 113 44.01 36.93 -4.13
N SER A 114 43.25 36.45 -3.15
CA SER A 114 43.53 35.22 -2.42
C SER A 114 42.85 34.06 -3.14
N PRO A 115 43.49 32.86 -3.19
CA PRO A 115 42.82 31.63 -3.60
C PRO A 115 41.46 31.45 -2.92
N ASP A 116 41.29 31.93 -1.69
CA ASP A 116 40.02 31.87 -0.95
C ASP A 116 38.95 32.80 -1.52
N ALA A 117 39.32 33.93 -2.12
CA ALA A 117 38.38 34.81 -2.80
C ALA A 117 37.89 34.17 -4.11
N ILE A 118 38.76 33.41 -4.79
CA ILE A 118 38.39 32.61 -5.96
C ILE A 118 37.51 31.44 -5.53
N ILE A 119 37.85 30.72 -4.45
CA ILE A 119 37.03 29.62 -3.91
C ILE A 119 35.65 30.13 -3.49
N ARG A 120 35.58 31.29 -2.81
CA ARG A 120 34.31 31.94 -2.47
C ARG A 120 33.55 32.39 -3.71
N ALA A 121 34.20 33.04 -4.68
CA ALA A 121 33.55 33.46 -5.92
C ALA A 121 33.05 32.27 -6.77
N VAL A 122 33.78 31.16 -6.77
CA VAL A 122 33.36 29.90 -7.40
C VAL A 122 32.22 29.27 -6.61
N GLY A 123 32.25 29.32 -5.27
CA GLY A 123 31.15 28.92 -4.40
C GLY A 123 29.88 29.73 -4.65
N ASP A 124 29.99 31.06 -4.70
CA ASP A 124 28.89 31.98 -4.99
C ASP A 124 28.37 31.81 -6.42
N LEU A 125 29.25 31.51 -7.38
CA LEU A 125 28.87 31.22 -8.76
C LEU A 125 28.16 29.87 -8.88
N LEU A 126 28.58 28.86 -8.12
CA LEU A 126 27.89 27.56 -8.02
C LEU A 126 26.55 27.71 -7.31
N GLU A 127 26.42 28.57 -6.30
CA GLU A 127 25.12 28.92 -5.71
C GLU A 127 24.23 29.71 -6.70
N LYS A 128 24.79 30.65 -7.47
CA LYS A 128 24.03 31.44 -8.46
C LYS A 128 23.62 30.65 -9.70
N THR A 129 24.47 29.76 -10.20
CA THR A 129 24.14 28.87 -11.33
C THR A 129 23.30 27.67 -10.86
N GLY A 130 23.48 27.24 -9.61
CA GLY A 130 22.60 26.32 -8.90
C GLY A 130 21.18 26.88 -8.72
N LYS A 131 20.97 28.19 -8.66
CA LYS A 131 19.63 28.78 -8.55
C LYS A 131 18.75 28.68 -9.80
N SER A 132 19.29 28.23 -10.95
CA SER A 132 18.47 27.99 -12.16
C SER A 132 18.26 26.51 -12.51
N SER A 133 18.88 25.58 -11.78
CA SER A 133 18.72 24.13 -12.01
C SER A 133 18.70 23.26 -10.74
N SER A 134 19.11 23.81 -9.60
CA SER A 134 19.19 23.14 -8.28
C SER A 134 18.26 23.70 -7.20
N GLU A 135 17.46 24.74 -7.46
CA GLU A 135 16.25 25.04 -6.65
C GLU A 135 15.04 24.14 -7.01
N ILE A 136 15.28 23.11 -7.82
CA ILE A 136 14.55 21.84 -7.77
C ILE A 136 15.17 21.01 -6.64
N GLY A 137 15.20 21.58 -5.44
CA GLY A 137 15.62 20.88 -4.23
C GLY A 137 14.55 19.87 -3.82
N GLY A 138 14.82 18.59 -4.07
CA GLY A 138 14.25 17.45 -3.34
C GLY A 138 12.86 16.96 -3.75
N TYR A 139 11.91 17.83 -4.07
CA TYR A 139 10.51 17.41 -4.22
C TYR A 139 10.11 17.14 -5.67
N ARG A 140 9.68 15.90 -5.96
CA ARG A 140 9.00 15.56 -7.22
C ARG A 140 7.74 16.42 -7.34
N ARG A 141 7.47 16.93 -8.54
CA ARG A 141 6.23 17.66 -8.85
C ARG A 141 5.02 16.82 -8.39
N LEU A 142 4.10 17.46 -7.65
CA LEU A 142 2.84 16.83 -7.22
C LEU A 142 2.10 16.25 -8.42
N ARG A 143 1.53 15.05 -8.23
CA ARG A 143 0.64 14.46 -9.23
C ARG A 143 -0.64 15.28 -9.38
N MET A 144 -1.34 15.05 -10.48
CA MET A 144 -2.60 15.73 -10.76
C MET A 144 -3.74 15.18 -9.89
N PHE A 145 -4.62 16.04 -9.42
CA PHE A 145 -5.83 15.67 -8.69
C PHE A 145 -7.02 16.55 -9.12
N SER A 146 -8.14 15.93 -9.51
CA SER A 146 -9.36 16.64 -9.91
C SER A 146 -10.52 16.58 -8.91
N GLY A 147 -10.53 15.63 -7.97
CA GLY A 147 -11.67 15.35 -7.12
C GLY A 147 -12.81 14.56 -7.79
N ILE A 148 -12.59 14.01 -8.99
CA ILE A 148 -13.57 13.19 -9.71
C ILE A 148 -13.47 11.72 -9.26
N ILE A 149 -14.62 11.09 -9.01
CA ILE A 149 -14.73 9.67 -8.64
C ILE A 149 -15.52 8.92 -9.72
N PRO A 150 -15.00 7.80 -10.28
CA PRO A 150 -13.69 7.20 -10.01
C PRO A 150 -12.52 8.05 -10.53
N THR A 151 -11.37 7.95 -9.87
CA THR A 151 -10.16 8.73 -10.20
C THR A 151 -9.69 8.46 -11.64
N PRO A 152 -9.47 9.50 -12.47
CA PRO A 152 -8.92 9.33 -13.82
C PRO A 152 -7.54 8.65 -13.83
N ALA A 153 -7.24 7.90 -14.90
CA ALA A 153 -6.05 7.02 -14.97
C ALA A 153 -4.67 7.72 -14.88
N CYS A 154 -4.62 9.05 -15.03
CA CYS A 154 -3.39 9.84 -14.93
C CYS A 154 -3.34 10.70 -13.65
N GLU A 155 -4.33 10.55 -12.79
CA GLU A 155 -4.49 11.33 -11.56
C GLU A 155 -4.31 10.45 -10.33
N GLU A 156 -3.99 11.11 -9.22
CA GLU A 156 -3.83 10.46 -7.92
C GLU A 156 -5.15 10.58 -7.14
N PRO A 157 -5.60 9.52 -6.43
CA PRO A 157 -6.75 9.63 -5.54
C PRO A 157 -6.46 10.59 -4.39
N PHE A 158 -7.53 11.17 -3.84
CA PHE A 158 -7.45 12.25 -2.85
C PHE A 158 -6.47 11.98 -1.70
N GLU A 159 -6.62 10.84 -1.00
CA GLU A 159 -5.80 10.48 0.17
C GLU A 159 -4.29 10.50 -0.14
N HIS A 160 -3.89 9.90 -1.26
CA HIS A 160 -2.47 9.80 -1.63
C HIS A 160 -1.93 11.16 -2.13
N TRP A 161 -2.75 11.92 -2.85
CA TRP A 161 -2.38 13.28 -3.26
C TRP A 161 -2.22 14.20 -2.04
N MET A 162 -3.13 14.12 -1.08
CA MET A 162 -3.12 14.93 0.14
C MET A 162 -1.86 14.63 0.98
N GLU A 163 -1.50 13.36 1.16
CA GLU A 163 -0.25 12.98 1.83
C GLU A 163 0.98 13.61 1.15
N GLN A 164 1.06 13.55 -0.19
CA GLN A 164 2.16 14.16 -0.95
C GLN A 164 2.17 15.70 -0.82
N ALA A 165 0.99 16.32 -0.85
CA ALA A 165 0.83 17.76 -0.78
C ALA A 165 1.19 18.30 0.61
N CYS A 166 0.76 17.65 1.68
CA CYS A 166 1.17 17.96 3.06
C CYS A 166 2.68 17.90 3.22
N LEU A 167 3.32 16.79 2.80
CA LEU A 167 4.78 16.65 2.87
C LEU A 167 5.50 17.75 2.07
N MET A 168 4.99 18.06 0.88
CA MET A 168 5.55 19.16 0.08
C MET A 168 5.42 20.51 0.78
N VAL A 169 4.29 20.79 1.45
CA VAL A 169 4.11 22.05 2.20
C VAL A 169 5.01 22.09 3.42
N GLU A 170 5.11 21.01 4.18
CA GLU A 170 5.87 20.94 5.44
C GLU A 170 7.38 20.96 5.22
N GLU A 171 7.89 20.15 4.29
CA GLU A 171 9.33 19.94 4.13
C GLU A 171 9.98 20.84 3.08
N SER A 172 9.21 21.51 2.20
CA SER A 172 9.84 22.39 1.20
C SER A 172 10.25 23.74 1.81
N GLU A 173 11.50 24.11 1.57
CA GLU A 173 12.07 25.41 1.98
C GLU A 173 11.67 26.57 1.04
N CYS A 174 10.86 26.29 0.03
CA CYS A 174 10.46 27.30 -0.95
C CYS A 174 9.51 28.35 -0.35
N PRO A 175 9.48 29.58 -0.90
CA PRO A 175 8.60 30.63 -0.40
C PRO A 175 7.13 30.22 -0.40
N ILE A 176 6.34 30.76 0.54
CA ILE A 176 4.89 30.49 0.66
C ILE A 176 4.17 30.62 -0.70
N LYS A 177 4.50 31.65 -1.48
CA LYS A 177 3.93 31.88 -2.82
C LYS A 177 4.19 30.71 -3.79
N GLU A 178 5.36 30.10 -3.71
CA GLU A 178 5.74 28.94 -4.52
C GLU A 178 5.00 27.68 -4.06
N LYS A 179 4.85 27.47 -2.75
CA LYS A 179 4.00 26.39 -2.19
C LYS A 179 2.57 26.50 -2.71
N LYS A 180 1.95 27.70 -2.60
CA LYS A 180 0.61 28.00 -3.13
C LYS A 180 0.52 27.68 -4.63
N ARG A 181 1.52 28.12 -5.43
CA ARG A 181 1.56 27.88 -6.88
C ARG A 181 1.59 26.38 -7.20
N ARG A 182 2.46 25.61 -6.53
CA ARG A 182 2.60 24.16 -6.76
C ARG A 182 1.33 23.39 -6.44
N LEU A 183 0.66 23.74 -5.34
CA LEU A 183 -0.66 23.20 -5.01
C LEU A 183 -1.64 23.46 -6.14
N ILE A 184 -1.85 24.73 -6.51
CA ILE A 184 -2.81 25.13 -7.56
C ILE A 184 -2.49 24.45 -8.90
N GLU A 185 -1.22 24.34 -9.30
CA GLU A 185 -0.82 23.74 -10.57
C GLU A 185 -1.11 22.24 -10.67
N SER A 186 -1.18 21.56 -9.53
CA SER A 186 -1.50 20.13 -9.42
C SER A 186 -3.00 19.85 -9.38
N LEU A 187 -3.85 20.87 -9.21
CA LEU A 187 -5.30 20.72 -9.10
C LEU A 187 -6.01 20.89 -10.44
N ARG A 188 -7.08 20.13 -10.67
CA ARG A 188 -7.99 20.23 -11.83
C ARG A 188 -9.45 20.14 -11.39
N GLY A 189 -10.38 20.38 -12.32
CA GLY A 189 -11.81 20.13 -12.12
C GLY A 189 -12.38 20.71 -10.82
N PRO A 190 -13.28 19.96 -10.13
CA PRO A 190 -13.86 20.36 -8.85
C PRO A 190 -12.84 20.79 -7.80
N ALA A 191 -11.69 20.12 -7.70
CA ALA A 191 -10.69 20.46 -6.71
C ALA A 191 -10.08 21.85 -6.92
N LEU A 192 -9.86 22.24 -8.18
CA LEU A 192 -9.40 23.59 -8.52
C LEU A 192 -10.49 24.65 -8.28
N GLU A 193 -11.76 24.31 -8.46
CA GLU A 193 -12.90 25.22 -8.20
C GLU A 193 -13.00 25.58 -6.72
N ILE A 194 -12.82 24.61 -5.81
CA ILE A 194 -12.80 24.86 -4.36
C ILE A 194 -11.70 25.87 -4.00
N ILE A 195 -10.47 25.67 -4.46
CA ILE A 195 -9.35 26.58 -4.14
C ILE A 195 -9.57 27.98 -4.73
N LYS A 196 -10.18 28.09 -5.92
CA LYS A 196 -10.56 29.39 -6.48
C LYS A 196 -11.55 30.11 -5.59
N ALA A 197 -12.59 29.42 -5.12
CA ALA A 197 -13.61 30.00 -4.24
C ALA A 197 -13.01 30.48 -2.90
N VAL A 198 -12.07 29.71 -2.34
CA VAL A 198 -11.33 30.10 -1.12
C VAL A 198 -10.53 31.38 -1.35
N ARG A 199 -9.79 31.46 -2.47
CA ARG A 199 -8.98 32.63 -2.82
C ARG A 199 -9.80 33.87 -3.15
N ASP A 200 -11.00 33.68 -3.72
CA ASP A 200 -11.90 34.80 -4.02
C ASP A 200 -12.53 35.37 -2.73
N SER A 201 -12.56 34.58 -1.65
CA SER A 201 -13.06 34.99 -0.34
C SER A 201 -11.99 35.68 0.51
N ASP A 202 -10.73 35.22 0.42
CA ASP A 202 -9.59 35.79 1.14
C ASP A 202 -8.30 35.71 0.30
N THR A 203 -7.55 36.81 0.25
CA THR A 203 -6.31 36.93 -0.53
C THR A 203 -5.05 36.49 0.21
N ASP A 204 -5.08 36.38 1.55
CA ASP A 204 -3.88 36.02 2.34
C ASP A 204 -3.76 34.51 2.65
N VAL A 205 -4.74 33.72 2.18
CA VAL A 205 -4.91 32.29 2.50
C VAL A 205 -3.64 31.47 2.39
N THR A 206 -3.21 30.83 3.47
CA THR A 206 -1.97 30.05 3.57
C THR A 206 -2.03 28.73 2.77
N PRO A 207 -0.88 28.12 2.40
CA PRO A 207 -0.86 26.80 1.78
C PRO A 207 -1.57 25.72 2.62
N GLU A 208 -1.45 25.82 3.94
CA GLU A 208 -2.09 24.94 4.91
C GLU A 208 -3.62 25.08 4.82
N GLU A 209 -4.13 26.30 4.75
CA GLU A 209 -5.57 26.57 4.57
C GLU A 209 -6.13 26.05 3.24
N TYR A 210 -5.33 25.99 2.18
CA TYR A 210 -5.73 25.31 0.93
C TYR A 210 -5.89 23.80 1.12
N LEU A 211 -4.95 23.15 1.80
CA LEU A 211 -5.05 21.71 2.11
C LEU A 211 -6.27 21.44 2.99
N ASP A 212 -6.48 22.28 3.99
CA ASP A 212 -7.61 22.26 4.90
C ASP A 212 -8.97 22.39 4.17
N ALA A 213 -9.06 23.27 3.16
CA ALA A 213 -10.26 23.40 2.35
C ALA A 213 -10.52 22.17 1.49
N LEU A 214 -9.47 21.57 0.92
CA LEU A 214 -9.57 20.35 0.13
C LEU A 214 -9.94 19.14 0.99
N GLU A 215 -9.40 19.03 2.21
CA GLU A 215 -9.77 18.02 3.20
C GLU A 215 -11.25 18.10 3.55
N ARG A 216 -11.79 19.31 3.76
CA ARG A 216 -13.23 19.51 4.01
C ARG A 216 -14.11 19.14 2.81
N ALA A 217 -13.61 19.30 1.59
CA ALA A 217 -14.38 19.05 0.37
C ALA A 217 -14.33 17.60 -0.12
N PHE A 218 -13.18 16.94 0.01
CA PHE A 218 -12.92 15.62 -0.60
C PHE A 218 -12.47 14.54 0.39
N GLY A 219 -12.14 14.91 1.63
CA GLY A 219 -11.71 13.96 2.65
C GLY A 219 -12.85 13.10 3.18
N SER A 220 -12.50 12.04 3.91
CA SER A 220 -13.48 11.19 4.58
C SER A 220 -14.30 12.01 5.59
N ALA A 221 -15.63 11.86 5.56
CA ALA A 221 -16.55 12.45 6.53
C ALA A 221 -16.52 11.76 7.91
N GLU A 222 -15.76 10.67 8.06
CA GLU A 222 -15.62 9.95 9.33
C GLU A 222 -14.97 10.83 10.40
N SER A 223 -15.58 10.87 11.58
CA SER A 223 -15.02 11.58 12.73
C SER A 223 -13.83 10.83 13.33
N GLY A 224 -13.00 11.53 14.10
CA GLY A 224 -11.93 10.90 14.88
C GLY A 224 -12.45 9.79 15.81
N ASP A 225 -13.65 9.96 16.35
CA ASP A 225 -14.32 8.97 17.21
C ASP A 225 -14.71 7.72 16.41
N ASP A 226 -15.31 7.87 15.23
CA ASP A 226 -15.67 6.73 14.36
C ASP A 226 -14.44 5.92 13.98
N LEU A 227 -13.36 6.61 13.60
CA LEU A 227 -12.08 5.99 13.30
C LEU A 227 -11.50 5.29 14.54
N TYR A 228 -11.65 5.88 15.73
CA TYR A 228 -11.21 5.25 16.96
C TYR A 228 -12.01 3.98 17.24
N PHE A 229 -13.33 3.99 17.08
CA PHE A 229 -14.16 2.79 17.20
C PHE A 229 -13.73 1.70 16.22
N ALA A 230 -13.52 2.04 14.95
CA ALA A 230 -13.04 1.11 13.93
C ALA A 230 -11.64 0.55 14.28
N PHE A 231 -10.71 1.40 14.70
CA PHE A 231 -9.39 1.01 15.21
C PHE A 231 -9.51 0.00 16.36
N ARG A 232 -10.44 0.25 17.28
CA ARG A 232 -10.71 -0.62 18.43
C ARG A 232 -11.34 -1.96 18.01
N LEU A 233 -11.85 -2.12 16.80
CA LEU A 233 -12.37 -3.41 16.31
C LEU A 233 -11.33 -4.23 15.55
N LEU A 234 -10.14 -3.67 15.28
CA LEU A 234 -9.10 -4.39 14.55
C LEU A 234 -8.60 -5.62 15.30
N GLN A 235 -8.63 -6.76 14.62
CA GLN A 235 -8.07 -8.03 15.07
C GLN A 235 -7.09 -8.58 14.03
N GLN A 236 -6.10 -9.32 14.52
CA GLN A 236 -5.19 -10.11 13.73
C GLN A 236 -5.98 -11.15 12.94
N GLN A 237 -5.75 -11.20 11.63
CA GLN A 237 -6.41 -12.16 10.75
C GLN A 237 -5.73 -13.52 10.85
N GLU A 238 -6.46 -14.58 10.49
CA GLU A 238 -5.90 -15.93 10.45
C GLU A 238 -4.69 -16.00 9.50
N GLY A 239 -3.55 -16.45 10.01
CA GLY A 239 -2.29 -16.53 9.24
C GLY A 239 -1.55 -15.20 9.05
N GLU A 240 -2.09 -14.07 9.53
CA GLU A 240 -1.38 -12.78 9.52
C GLU A 240 -0.26 -12.80 10.55
N LYS A 241 0.95 -12.35 10.17
CA LYS A 241 2.04 -12.17 11.14
C LYS A 241 1.73 -11.05 12.11
N LEU A 242 2.28 -11.12 13.32
CA LEU A 242 2.08 -10.08 14.33
C LEU A 242 2.64 -8.72 13.85
N SER A 243 3.75 -8.73 13.11
CA SER A 243 4.35 -7.53 12.50
C SER A 243 3.46 -6.93 11.40
N ASP A 244 2.75 -7.74 10.62
CA ASP A 244 1.77 -7.27 9.64
C ASP A 244 0.55 -6.64 10.31
N PHE A 245 0.03 -7.30 11.35
CA PHE A 245 -1.06 -6.78 12.15
C PHE A 245 -0.67 -5.43 12.78
N LEU A 246 0.53 -5.32 13.36
CA LEU A 246 1.02 -4.06 13.94
C LEU A 246 1.12 -2.93 12.90
N ARG A 247 1.60 -3.22 11.68
CA ARG A 247 1.64 -2.21 10.59
C ARG A 247 0.24 -1.75 10.21
N ARG A 248 -0.73 -2.66 10.14
CA ARG A 248 -2.14 -2.33 9.85
C ARG A 248 -2.77 -1.52 10.98
N LEU A 249 -2.45 -1.87 12.22
CA LEU A 249 -2.83 -1.14 13.41
C LEU A 249 -2.29 0.28 13.40
N GLU A 250 -1.02 0.47 13.02
CA GLU A 250 -0.39 1.79 12.95
C GLU A 250 -1.04 2.69 11.90
N ARG A 251 -1.33 2.16 10.70
CA ARG A 251 -2.02 2.93 9.67
C ARG A 251 -3.38 3.47 10.15
N ALA A 252 -4.14 2.64 10.87
CA ALA A 252 -5.41 3.06 11.44
C ALA A 252 -5.21 4.09 12.57
N LEU A 253 -4.25 3.85 13.46
CA LEU A 253 -3.97 4.75 14.59
C LEU A 253 -3.51 6.13 14.15
N THR A 254 -2.69 6.22 13.10
CA THR A 254 -2.26 7.49 12.51
C THR A 254 -3.46 8.33 12.07
N LYS A 255 -4.44 7.71 11.39
CA LYS A 255 -5.68 8.39 10.99
C LYS A 255 -6.51 8.86 12.18
N VAL A 256 -6.63 8.04 13.23
CA VAL A 256 -7.31 8.43 14.47
C VAL A 256 -6.67 9.68 15.08
N VAL A 257 -5.34 9.72 15.19
CA VAL A 257 -4.63 10.86 15.76
C VAL A 257 -4.78 12.10 14.89
N GLN A 258 -4.63 11.96 13.57
CA GLN A 258 -4.78 13.06 12.60
C GLN A 258 -6.17 13.70 12.65
N ARG A 259 -7.22 12.90 12.87
CA ARG A 259 -8.62 13.37 13.00
C ARG A 259 -9.02 13.68 14.45
N GLY A 260 -8.07 13.71 15.38
CA GLY A 260 -8.31 14.12 16.77
C GLY A 260 -9.09 13.13 17.63
N GLY A 261 -9.24 11.86 17.22
CA GLY A 261 -9.92 10.84 18.02
C GLY A 261 -9.16 10.45 19.29
N ILE A 262 -7.83 10.64 19.29
CA ILE A 262 -6.99 10.56 20.49
C ILE A 262 -5.85 11.60 20.43
N PRO A 263 -5.33 12.05 21.58
CA PRO A 263 -4.10 12.83 21.65
C PRO A 263 -2.85 12.09 21.13
N ALA A 264 -1.90 12.82 20.53
CA ALA A 264 -0.70 12.24 19.94
C ALA A 264 0.29 11.68 20.98
N ASP A 265 0.30 12.20 22.20
CA ASP A 265 1.18 11.81 23.31
C ASP A 265 0.85 10.42 23.88
N ILE A 266 -0.41 10.00 23.81
CA ILE A 266 -0.83 8.67 24.29
C ILE A 266 -0.79 7.59 23.20
N ARG A 267 -0.35 7.92 21.99
CA ARG A 267 -0.37 7.05 20.81
C ARG A 267 0.29 5.69 21.08
N ASP A 268 1.48 5.70 21.66
CA ASP A 268 2.24 4.48 21.92
C ASP A 268 1.54 3.56 22.93
N ARG A 269 0.90 4.14 23.94
CA ARG A 269 0.11 3.39 24.92
C ARG A 269 -1.10 2.75 24.26
N VAL A 270 -1.85 3.52 23.47
CA VAL A 270 -3.05 3.04 22.77
C VAL A 270 -2.69 1.94 21.77
N ARG A 271 -1.55 2.05 21.08
CA ARG A 271 -1.03 0.99 20.20
C ARG A 271 -0.81 -0.32 20.94
N VAL A 272 -0.07 -0.28 22.06
CA VAL A 272 0.22 -1.49 22.85
C VAL A 272 -1.06 -2.09 23.43
N GLU A 273 -1.97 -1.26 23.93
CA GLU A 273 -3.27 -1.73 24.43
C GLU A 273 -4.10 -2.43 23.34
N GLN A 274 -4.12 -1.88 22.13
CA GLN A 274 -4.87 -2.50 21.05
C GLN A 274 -4.18 -3.71 20.47
N LEU A 275 -2.85 -3.74 20.43
CA LEU A 275 -2.09 -4.92 20.04
C LEU A 275 -2.39 -6.09 21.01
N LEU A 276 -2.36 -5.83 22.32
CA LEU A 276 -2.69 -6.82 23.35
C LEU A 276 -4.12 -7.34 23.26
N ARG A 277 -5.06 -6.55 22.74
CA ARG A 277 -6.47 -6.94 22.60
C ARG A 277 -6.76 -7.61 21.25
N GLY A 278 -6.13 -7.15 20.18
CA GLY A 278 -6.43 -7.53 18.82
C GLY A 278 -5.56 -8.65 18.27
N ALA A 279 -4.41 -8.96 18.87
CA ALA A 279 -3.51 -10.03 18.42
C ALA A 279 -4.00 -11.42 18.83
N VAL A 280 -5.15 -11.80 18.27
CA VAL A 280 -5.82 -13.08 18.50
C VAL A 280 -4.92 -14.19 17.92
N GLY A 281 -4.36 -15.03 18.80
CA GLY A 281 -3.48 -16.15 18.40
C GLY A 281 -1.98 -15.91 18.57
N ALA A 282 -1.56 -14.75 19.08
CA ALA A 282 -0.16 -14.44 19.36
C ALA A 282 0.18 -14.41 20.86
N ASP A 283 -0.60 -15.08 21.71
CA ASP A 283 -0.49 -14.99 23.18
C ASP A 283 0.92 -15.30 23.71
N MET A 284 1.58 -16.32 23.16
CA MET A 284 2.95 -16.68 23.54
C MET A 284 3.94 -15.58 23.18
N MET A 285 3.87 -15.01 21.98
CA MET A 285 4.71 -13.88 21.58
C MET A 285 4.48 -12.66 22.48
N LEU A 286 3.22 -12.31 22.75
CA LEU A 286 2.89 -11.18 23.63
C LEU A 286 3.44 -11.37 25.05
N LEU A 287 3.50 -12.61 25.52
CA LEU A 287 4.09 -12.97 26.81
C LEU A 287 5.62 -12.84 26.78
N HIS A 288 6.31 -13.35 25.75
CA HIS A 288 7.76 -13.20 25.60
C HIS A 288 8.18 -11.72 25.50
N LEU A 289 7.39 -10.90 24.81
CA LEU A 289 7.60 -9.45 24.66
C LEU A 289 7.24 -8.62 25.90
N ARG A 290 6.59 -9.24 26.91
CA ARG A 290 6.18 -8.61 28.18
C ARG A 290 5.37 -7.31 28.01
N LEU A 291 4.57 -7.22 26.95
CA LEU A 291 3.86 -5.98 26.60
C LEU A 291 2.83 -5.56 27.66
N ARG A 292 2.33 -6.49 28.48
CA ARG A 292 1.40 -6.18 29.59
C ARG A 292 2.08 -5.35 30.69
N GLU A 293 3.35 -5.60 30.96
CA GLU A 293 4.14 -4.91 32.01
C GLU A 293 4.57 -3.51 31.56
N ARG A 294 4.76 -3.32 30.25
CA ARG A 294 5.27 -2.08 29.66
C ARG A 294 4.19 -1.04 29.32
N LYS A 295 2.94 -1.22 29.75
CA LYS A 295 1.82 -0.30 29.42
C LYS A 295 2.04 1.15 29.89
N THR A 296 2.75 1.35 31.00
CA THR A 296 3.03 2.68 31.56
C THR A 296 4.15 3.41 30.83
N LYS A 297 5.10 2.65 30.26
CA LYS A 297 6.20 3.17 29.43
C LYS A 297 6.32 2.30 28.17
N PRO A 298 5.36 2.45 27.23
CA PRO A 298 5.28 1.62 26.04
C PRO A 298 6.46 1.91 25.09
N PRO A 299 6.97 0.90 24.35
CA PRO A 299 7.88 1.14 23.25
C PRO A 299 7.19 1.95 22.14
N ASN A 300 7.98 2.73 21.40
CA ASN A 300 7.49 3.38 20.19
C ASN A 300 7.26 2.35 19.06
N PHE A 301 6.65 2.78 17.97
CA PHE A 301 6.28 1.90 16.85
C PHE A 301 7.47 1.09 16.29
N LEU A 302 8.62 1.74 16.07
CA LEU A 302 9.78 1.10 15.43
C LEU A 302 10.48 0.13 16.38
N GLU A 303 10.61 0.50 17.66
CA GLU A 303 11.12 -0.40 18.71
C GLU A 303 10.27 -1.66 18.80
N LEU A 304 8.95 -1.48 18.93
CA LEU A 304 8.01 -2.58 19.04
C LEU A 304 8.02 -3.48 17.79
N LEU A 305 8.07 -2.88 16.60
CA LEU A 305 8.14 -3.63 15.34
C LEU A 305 9.44 -4.44 15.24
N SER A 306 10.57 -3.88 15.67
CA SER A 306 11.86 -4.57 15.69
C SER A 306 11.83 -5.77 16.65
N GLU A 307 11.35 -5.56 17.88
CA GLU A 307 11.22 -6.61 18.90
C GLU A 307 10.30 -7.75 18.41
N ILE A 308 9.15 -7.42 17.82
CA ILE A 308 8.24 -8.43 17.24
C ILE A 308 8.92 -9.22 16.13
N ARG A 309 9.61 -8.54 15.20
CA ARG A 309 10.29 -9.24 14.09
C ARG A 309 11.38 -10.18 14.58
N ALA A 310 12.12 -9.80 15.62
CA ALA A 310 13.12 -10.66 16.24
C ALA A 310 12.46 -11.90 16.87
N GLU A 311 11.34 -11.73 17.57
CA GLU A 311 10.60 -12.85 18.18
C GLU A 311 9.97 -13.76 17.11
N GLU A 312 9.42 -13.21 16.02
CA GLU A 312 8.90 -13.99 14.89
C GLU A 312 9.98 -14.88 14.26
N GLU A 313 11.20 -14.37 14.11
CA GLU A 313 12.33 -15.13 13.57
C GLU A 313 12.83 -16.20 14.56
N TYR A 314 12.84 -15.89 15.85
CA TYR A 314 13.15 -16.84 16.91
C TYR A 314 12.14 -17.99 16.96
N GLU A 315 10.84 -17.68 16.92
CA GLU A 315 9.77 -18.68 16.88
C GLU A 315 9.80 -19.50 15.60
N ALA A 316 10.06 -18.89 14.43
CA ALA A 316 10.21 -19.62 13.17
C ALA A 316 11.40 -20.58 13.22
N SER A 317 12.51 -20.19 13.85
CA SER A 317 13.69 -21.03 14.02
C SER A 317 13.42 -22.20 14.97
N ARG A 318 12.74 -21.94 16.10
CA ARG A 318 12.27 -22.98 17.03
C ARG A 318 11.26 -23.91 16.38
N SER A 319 10.33 -23.39 15.59
CA SER A 319 9.33 -24.19 14.87
C SER A 319 9.99 -25.10 13.84
N LYS A 320 11.03 -24.63 13.13
CA LYS A 320 11.84 -25.46 12.23
C LYS A 320 12.63 -26.54 12.97
N LEU A 321 13.19 -26.21 14.14
CA LEU A 321 13.92 -27.18 14.96
C LEU A 321 12.99 -28.24 15.56
N THR A 322 11.85 -27.83 16.13
CA THR A 322 10.82 -28.74 16.65
C THR A 322 10.20 -29.59 15.54
N THR A 323 9.94 -29.02 14.36
CA THR A 323 9.52 -29.80 13.18
C THR A 323 10.60 -30.78 12.73
N ARG A 324 11.90 -30.40 12.76
CA ARG A 324 13.01 -31.31 12.44
C ARG A 324 13.22 -32.40 13.49
N VAL A 325 13.00 -32.10 14.77
CA VAL A 325 13.06 -33.07 15.88
C VAL A 325 11.86 -34.02 15.83
N GLN A 326 10.65 -33.55 15.49
CA GLN A 326 9.50 -34.41 15.14
C GLN A 326 9.77 -35.23 13.87
N LYS A 327 10.58 -34.73 12.93
CA LYS A 327 11.01 -35.50 11.75
C LYS A 327 12.06 -36.59 12.05
N ILE A 328 12.58 -36.67 13.28
CA ILE A 328 13.50 -37.73 13.74
C ILE A 328 12.83 -38.68 14.75
N SER A 329 11.53 -38.55 15.02
CA SER A 329 10.80 -39.61 15.74
C SER A 329 9.35 -39.77 15.28
N THR A 330 9.02 -41.00 14.85
CA THR A 330 7.70 -41.56 14.54
C THR A 330 7.12 -41.35 13.13
N SER A 331 7.83 -41.84 12.13
CA SER A 331 7.22 -42.65 11.05
C SER A 331 8.04 -43.94 11.05
N VAL A 332 7.66 -45.02 11.73
CA VAL A 332 6.70 -46.04 11.27
C VAL A 332 6.06 -46.82 12.45
N GLU A 333 6.36 -46.52 13.72
CA GLU A 333 5.99 -47.41 14.83
C GLU A 333 4.60 -47.22 15.46
N THR A 334 3.87 -46.13 15.20
CA THR A 334 2.57 -45.90 15.87
C THR A 334 1.41 -46.68 15.25
N ASP A 335 1.40 -46.88 13.93
CA ASP A 335 0.37 -47.69 13.26
C ASP A 335 0.60 -49.20 13.47
N GLY A 336 1.87 -49.63 13.53
CA GLY A 336 2.26 -51.00 13.90
C GLY A 336 1.88 -51.33 15.34
N LYS A 337 2.21 -50.47 16.31
CA LYS A 337 1.88 -50.68 17.72
C LYS A 337 0.36 -50.63 17.97
N HIS A 338 -0.39 -49.77 17.26
CA HIS A 338 -1.84 -49.74 17.45
C HIS A 338 -2.53 -50.99 16.88
N LYS A 339 -2.03 -51.53 15.75
CA LYS A 339 -2.48 -52.81 15.20
C LYS A 339 -2.10 -53.97 16.12
N GLU A 340 -0.86 -54.03 16.57
CA GLU A 340 -0.35 -55.07 17.48
C GLU A 340 -1.08 -55.07 18.83
N ILE A 341 -1.39 -53.89 19.39
CA ILE A 341 -2.23 -53.77 20.59
C ILE A 341 -3.66 -54.24 20.33
N GLN A 342 -4.23 -54.00 19.15
CA GLN A 342 -5.56 -54.51 18.79
C GLN A 342 -5.56 -56.03 18.59
N THR A 343 -4.51 -56.59 17.98
CA THR A 343 -4.34 -58.04 17.78
C THR A 343 -4.15 -58.75 19.12
N LEU A 344 -3.25 -58.25 19.98
CA LEU A 344 -3.02 -58.80 21.32
C LEU A 344 -4.27 -58.68 22.21
N LYS A 345 -5.07 -57.62 22.06
CA LYS A 345 -6.33 -57.48 22.79
C LYS A 345 -7.40 -58.46 22.31
N ALA A 346 -7.39 -58.84 21.03
CA ALA A 346 -8.24 -59.90 20.49
C ALA A 346 -7.78 -61.29 21.00
N GLU A 347 -6.47 -61.56 21.00
CA GLU A 347 -5.89 -62.80 21.55
C GLU A 347 -6.15 -62.95 23.05
N ILE A 348 -6.03 -61.89 23.84
CA ILE A 348 -6.36 -61.94 25.27
C ILE A 348 -7.86 -62.23 25.48
N LYS A 349 -8.74 -61.75 24.59
CA LYS A 349 -10.18 -62.03 24.65
C LYS A 349 -10.49 -63.49 24.27
N GLU A 350 -9.81 -64.01 23.25
CA GLU A 350 -9.87 -65.41 22.82
C GLU A 350 -9.36 -66.34 23.94
N LEU A 351 -8.20 -66.06 24.51
CA LEU A 351 -7.61 -66.83 25.60
C LEU A 351 -8.45 -66.77 26.87
N LYS A 352 -9.05 -65.62 27.21
CA LYS A 352 -10.02 -65.53 28.32
C LYS A 352 -11.28 -66.35 28.07
N SER A 353 -11.74 -66.43 26.81
CA SER A 353 -12.87 -67.28 26.40
C SER A 353 -12.52 -68.76 26.53
N GLN A 354 -11.34 -69.17 26.06
CA GLN A 354 -10.84 -70.55 26.17
C GLN A 354 -10.60 -70.96 27.63
N PHE A 355 -10.13 -70.02 28.47
CA PHE A 355 -9.97 -70.26 29.90
C PHE A 355 -11.33 -70.36 30.61
N ALA A 356 -12.32 -69.56 30.22
CA ALA A 356 -13.67 -69.65 30.75
C ALA A 356 -14.36 -70.98 30.39
N THR A 357 -14.16 -71.50 29.18
CA THR A 357 -14.70 -72.81 28.76
C THR A 357 -13.98 -73.98 29.43
N MET A 358 -12.66 -73.89 29.66
CA MET A 358 -11.90 -74.89 30.44
C MET A 358 -12.28 -74.90 31.93
N VAL A 359 -12.59 -73.74 32.52
CA VAL A 359 -13.01 -73.64 33.94
C VAL A 359 -14.43 -74.18 34.15
N THR A 360 -15.29 -74.18 33.13
CA THR A 360 -16.65 -74.77 33.21
C THR A 360 -16.71 -76.29 32.99
N GLN A 361 -15.59 -76.97 32.72
CA GLN A 361 -15.54 -78.42 32.53
C GLN A 361 -14.88 -79.20 33.68
N SER A 362 -14.76 -78.61 34.87
CA SER A 362 -14.30 -79.32 36.06
C SER A 362 -15.27 -79.13 37.22
N GLN A 363 -15.99 -80.19 37.57
CA GLN A 363 -16.65 -80.35 38.86
C GLN A 363 -15.83 -81.29 39.78
N PRO A 364 -16.06 -81.25 41.11
CA PRO A 364 -15.00 -81.11 42.09
C PRO A 364 -14.73 -82.40 42.89
N VAL A 365 -13.50 -82.57 43.39
CA VAL A 365 -13.23 -83.44 44.56
C VAL A 365 -12.15 -82.83 45.46
N VAL A 366 -12.63 -82.26 46.57
CA VAL A 366 -12.18 -82.29 47.99
C VAL A 366 -10.68 -82.34 48.38
N ASP A 367 -10.33 -81.34 49.23
CA ASP A 367 -9.31 -81.21 50.30
C ASP A 367 -7.81 -81.48 50.06
N HIS A 368 -6.98 -80.46 50.27
CA HIS A 368 -6.20 -80.30 51.53
C HIS A 368 -5.40 -78.97 51.59
N LYS A 369 -5.30 -78.44 52.81
CA LYS A 369 -4.48 -77.30 53.29
C LYS A 369 -3.12 -77.15 52.60
N SER A 370 -2.73 -75.90 52.29
CA SER A 370 -1.61 -75.21 52.95
C SER A 370 -1.45 -73.75 52.50
N THR A 371 -1.12 -72.92 53.48
CA THR A 371 -0.75 -71.50 53.51
C THR A 371 0.39 -71.11 52.56
N SER A 372 0.28 -69.96 51.88
CA SER A 372 1.24 -68.85 52.00
C SER A 372 0.74 -67.58 51.30
N SER A 373 0.91 -66.46 51.99
CA SER A 373 0.45 -65.12 51.62
C SER A 373 1.46 -64.42 50.70
N LEU A 374 1.01 -63.85 49.58
CA LEU A 374 1.64 -62.69 48.93
C LEU A 374 0.54 -61.75 48.40
N LYS A 375 0.60 -60.50 48.85
CA LYS A 375 -0.32 -59.40 48.53
C LYS A 375 -0.01 -58.81 47.16
N THR A 376 -1.04 -58.51 46.36
CA THR A 376 -1.00 -57.40 45.38
C THR A 376 -2.40 -56.91 44.98
N ASN A 377 -2.69 -55.70 45.48
CA ASN A 377 -3.33 -54.55 44.83
C ASN A 377 -4.82 -54.60 44.44
N ALA A 378 -5.62 -54.13 45.40
CA ALA A 378 -6.92 -53.51 45.19
C ALA A 378 -6.74 -52.11 44.56
N SER A 379 -6.86 -52.01 43.24
CA SER A 379 -6.96 -50.71 42.55
C SER A 379 -7.79 -50.74 41.25
N ASP A 380 -8.17 -51.91 40.75
CA ASP A 380 -8.90 -52.04 39.47
C ASP A 380 -10.43 -51.94 39.63
N VAL A 381 -10.97 -52.24 40.82
CA VAL A 381 -12.42 -52.21 41.09
C VAL A 381 -12.94 -50.79 41.37
N GLN A 382 -12.07 -49.84 41.73
CA GLN A 382 -12.47 -48.45 42.00
C GLN A 382 -12.57 -47.60 40.73
N GLN A 383 -11.80 -47.90 39.67
CA GLN A 383 -11.82 -47.11 38.43
C GLN A 383 -13.08 -47.38 37.59
N GLU A 384 -13.60 -48.60 37.56
CA GLU A 384 -14.85 -48.89 36.82
C GLU A 384 -16.08 -48.23 37.45
N GLY A 385 -16.09 -48.10 38.79
CA GLY A 385 -17.15 -47.40 39.52
C GLY A 385 -17.19 -45.89 39.25
N GLU A 386 -16.02 -45.24 39.22
CA GLU A 386 -15.90 -43.81 38.90
C GLU A 386 -16.27 -43.51 37.45
N ILE A 387 -15.86 -44.34 36.48
CA ILE A 387 -16.20 -44.16 35.06
C ILE A 387 -17.71 -44.32 34.84
N ALA A 388 -18.37 -45.24 35.55
CA ALA A 388 -19.82 -45.39 35.51
C ALA A 388 -20.56 -44.19 36.13
N PHE A 389 -20.06 -43.66 37.24
CA PHE A 389 -20.63 -42.47 37.90
C PHE A 389 -20.48 -41.21 37.04
N LEU A 390 -19.29 -40.99 36.46
CA LEU A 390 -19.00 -39.86 35.58
C LEU A 390 -19.84 -39.90 34.29
N LYS A 391 -20.00 -41.08 33.68
CA LYS A 391 -20.92 -41.24 32.52
C LYS A 391 -22.37 -40.92 32.87
N LYS A 392 -22.81 -41.19 34.11
CA LYS A 392 -24.17 -40.87 34.59
C LYS A 392 -24.34 -39.37 34.83
N GLN A 393 -23.31 -38.67 35.32
CA GLN A 393 -23.29 -37.21 35.48
C GLN A 393 -23.35 -36.47 34.14
N VAL A 394 -22.58 -36.91 33.14
CA VAL A 394 -22.56 -36.30 31.80
C VAL A 394 -23.93 -36.40 31.11
N ARG A 395 -24.63 -37.55 31.23
CA ARG A 395 -26.00 -37.72 30.71
C ARG A 395 -27.07 -36.91 31.45
N SER A 396 -26.81 -36.51 32.70
CA SER A 396 -27.69 -35.64 33.49
C SER A 396 -27.49 -34.17 33.10
N LEU A 397 -26.24 -33.78 32.86
CA LEU A 397 -25.89 -32.42 32.40
C LEU A 397 -26.34 -32.17 30.95
N GLN A 398 -26.19 -33.15 30.04
CA GLN A 398 -26.72 -33.04 28.67
C GLN A 398 -28.24 -32.85 28.63
N ARG A 399 -28.99 -33.47 29.57
CA ARG A 399 -30.45 -33.25 29.70
C ARG A 399 -30.82 -31.90 30.31
N LYS A 400 -29.95 -31.29 31.13
CA LYS A 400 -30.18 -29.96 31.71
C LYS A 400 -29.85 -28.82 30.74
N VAL A 401 -28.99 -29.08 29.75
CA VAL A 401 -28.62 -28.11 28.70
C VAL A 401 -29.66 -28.09 27.57
N THR A 402 -30.37 -29.19 27.31
CA THR A 402 -31.49 -29.22 26.35
C THR A 402 -32.84 -28.74 26.93
N GLY A 403 -32.93 -28.53 28.25
CA GLY A 403 -34.17 -28.19 28.96
C GLY A 403 -34.30 -26.75 29.45
N LYS A 404 -33.39 -25.82 29.11
CA LYS A 404 -33.49 -24.40 29.50
C LYS A 404 -33.37 -23.49 28.27
N ASN A 405 -34.50 -23.20 27.65
CA ASN A 405 -34.85 -21.88 27.12
C ASN A 405 -36.34 -21.86 26.72
N CYS A 406 -37.22 -21.50 27.67
CA CYS A 406 -38.48 -20.81 27.38
C CYS A 406 -39.03 -20.21 28.70
N HIS A 407 -38.85 -18.90 28.87
CA HIS A 407 -39.77 -18.09 29.66
C HIS A 407 -40.79 -17.53 28.64
N GLN A 408 -42.08 -17.78 28.86
CA GLN A 408 -43.16 -17.10 28.15
C GLN A 408 -43.62 -15.88 28.96
N ASP A 409 -43.54 -14.74 28.28
CA ASP A 409 -44.62 -13.79 27.97
C ASP A 409 -45.66 -13.40 29.02
N GLY A 410 -45.92 -12.09 29.03
CA GLY A 410 -47.22 -11.57 29.36
C GLY A 410 -47.42 -10.18 28.75
N VAL A 411 -48.11 -10.09 27.61
CA VAL A 411 -49.03 -8.96 27.32
C VAL A 411 -50.20 -9.46 26.45
N LEU A 412 -51.40 -9.08 26.89
CA LEU A 412 -52.72 -9.40 26.34
C LEU A 412 -53.07 -8.61 25.06
N ALA A 413 -54.19 -9.01 24.45
CA ALA A 413 -54.51 -8.89 23.04
C ALA A 413 -55.46 -7.73 22.65
N LEU A 414 -55.45 -7.44 21.33
CA LEU A 414 -56.49 -6.84 20.45
C LEU A 414 -56.76 -5.32 20.60
N THR A 415 -56.91 -4.48 19.56
CA THR A 415 -57.71 -4.57 18.32
C THR A 415 -57.34 -3.34 17.43
N LEU A 416 -57.26 -3.36 16.07
CA LEU A 416 -58.29 -2.88 15.10
C LEU A 416 -57.67 -2.68 13.69
N LYS A 417 -58.55 -2.59 12.70
CA LYS A 417 -58.37 -2.75 11.23
C LYS A 417 -57.87 -1.50 10.46
N ALA A 418 -57.31 -1.78 9.28
CA ALA A 418 -57.64 -1.23 7.95
C ALA A 418 -56.70 -0.23 7.23
N SER A 419 -56.42 -0.63 5.97
CA SER A 419 -56.31 0.13 4.71
C SER A 419 -55.08 1.00 4.37
N THR A 420 -54.48 0.57 3.26
CA THR A 420 -53.51 1.14 2.28
C THR A 420 -53.92 2.53 1.74
N PRO A 421 -53.04 3.35 1.08
CA PRO A 421 -52.35 2.97 -0.18
C PRO A 421 -50.98 3.60 -0.61
N LYS A 422 -50.33 2.83 -1.53
CA LYS A 422 -49.49 3.20 -2.71
C LYS A 422 -48.01 3.67 -2.57
N LYS A 423 -47.08 2.71 -2.78
CA LYS A 423 -46.02 2.55 -3.84
C LYS A 423 -45.43 3.79 -4.59
N PRO A 424 -44.26 3.65 -5.28
CA PRO A 424 -43.01 2.93 -4.97
C PRO A 424 -41.71 3.69 -5.38
N LEU A 425 -40.55 3.30 -4.86
CA LEU A 425 -39.24 3.60 -5.50
C LEU A 425 -38.70 2.31 -6.15
N VAL A 426 -38.33 2.40 -7.43
CA VAL A 426 -37.73 1.33 -8.24
C VAL A 426 -36.26 1.64 -8.47
N SER A 427 -35.39 0.63 -8.35
CA SER A 427 -34.15 0.49 -9.12
C SER A 427 -33.64 -0.96 -9.06
N PRO A 428 -32.88 -1.43 -10.08
CA PRO A 428 -33.17 -2.71 -10.73
C PRO A 428 -32.27 -3.86 -10.30
N GLY A 429 -32.89 -5.02 -10.06
CA GLY A 429 -32.19 -6.29 -9.86
C GLY A 429 -31.84 -6.94 -11.20
N LYS A 430 -30.59 -7.41 -11.31
CA LYS A 430 -30.22 -8.50 -12.21
C LYS A 430 -31.00 -9.75 -11.78
N GLN A 431 -31.91 -10.22 -12.60
CA GLN A 431 -32.52 -11.53 -12.45
C GLN A 431 -31.56 -12.58 -13.04
N CYS A 432 -31.08 -13.51 -12.21
CA CYS A 432 -30.52 -14.77 -12.67
C CYS A 432 -31.64 -15.80 -12.52
N ASN A 433 -32.16 -16.30 -13.64
CA ASN A 433 -33.17 -17.36 -13.66
C ASN A 433 -32.44 -18.70 -13.79
N ASP A 434 -32.18 -19.35 -12.66
CA ASP A 434 -32.04 -20.81 -12.60
C ASP A 434 -32.65 -21.32 -11.27
N PRO A 435 -33.78 -22.04 -11.28
CA PRO A 435 -34.48 -22.48 -10.07
C PRO A 435 -33.72 -23.50 -9.22
N GLU A 436 -32.68 -24.15 -9.77
CA GLU A 436 -31.98 -25.27 -9.13
C GLU A 436 -30.73 -24.86 -8.30
N GLU A 437 -30.28 -23.59 -8.39
CA GLU A 437 -29.05 -23.14 -7.73
C GLU A 437 -29.24 -22.56 -6.31
N TYR A 438 -30.46 -22.28 -5.88
CA TYR A 438 -30.71 -21.66 -4.57
C TYR A 438 -31.87 -22.28 -3.80
N PHE A 439 -31.64 -22.50 -2.50
CA PHE A 439 -32.63 -23.03 -1.57
C PHE A 439 -32.82 -22.09 -0.37
N CYS A 440 -34.01 -22.10 0.23
CA CYS A 440 -34.35 -21.26 1.36
C CYS A 440 -33.67 -21.74 2.65
N TYR A 441 -32.93 -20.86 3.31
CA TYR A 441 -32.27 -21.14 4.59
C TYR A 441 -33.24 -21.32 5.78
N ASN A 442 -34.54 -21.08 5.59
CA ASN A 442 -35.57 -21.29 6.61
C ASN A 442 -36.20 -22.69 6.54
N CYS A 443 -36.63 -23.12 5.35
CA CYS A 443 -37.39 -24.38 5.16
C CYS A 443 -36.70 -25.43 4.27
N GLY A 444 -35.58 -25.08 3.62
CA GLY A 444 -34.83 -26.00 2.76
C GLY A 444 -35.43 -26.27 1.37
N GLU A 445 -36.53 -25.62 1.00
CA GLU A 445 -37.14 -25.72 -0.34
C GLU A 445 -36.46 -24.79 -1.36
N GLU A 446 -36.47 -25.20 -2.63
CA GLU A 446 -35.85 -24.50 -3.76
C GLU A 446 -36.77 -23.38 -4.31
N GLY A 447 -36.20 -22.43 -5.05
CA GLY A 447 -36.97 -21.40 -5.78
C GLY A 447 -37.44 -20.20 -4.96
N HIS A 448 -37.05 -20.07 -3.68
CA HIS A 448 -37.28 -18.85 -2.90
C HIS A 448 -36.22 -18.60 -1.82
N ILE A 449 -36.16 -17.36 -1.31
CA ILE A 449 -35.23 -16.94 -0.25
C ILE A 449 -36.03 -16.27 0.88
N ALA A 450 -35.48 -16.32 2.09
CA ALA A 450 -36.08 -16.00 3.38
C ALA A 450 -37.02 -14.77 3.49
N PRO A 451 -36.88 -13.63 2.77
CA PRO A 451 -37.81 -12.52 2.96
C PRO A 451 -39.27 -12.80 2.55
N ARG A 452 -39.58 -13.95 1.92
CA ARG A 452 -40.95 -14.34 1.52
C ARG A 452 -41.33 -15.78 1.91
N CYS A 453 -40.59 -16.43 2.81
CA CYS A 453 -40.85 -17.81 3.21
C CYS A 453 -41.97 -17.89 4.27
N GLN A 454 -43.04 -18.62 3.98
CA GLN A 454 -44.13 -18.91 4.94
C GLN A 454 -44.12 -20.37 5.43
N ASN A 455 -43.16 -21.18 4.98
CA ASN A 455 -43.06 -22.58 5.34
C ASN A 455 -42.47 -22.77 6.75
N PRO A 456 -42.83 -23.85 7.44
CA PRO A 456 -42.28 -24.17 8.76
C PRO A 456 -40.76 -24.39 8.70
N GLU A 457 -40.06 -24.02 9.77
CA GLU A 457 -38.60 -24.18 9.88
C GLU A 457 -38.21 -25.66 9.80
N ASP A 458 -37.30 -26.01 8.87
CA ASP A 458 -36.78 -27.36 8.70
C ASP A 458 -35.25 -27.33 8.60
N LYS A 459 -34.61 -27.35 9.77
CA LYS A 459 -33.15 -27.23 9.92
C LYS A 459 -32.41 -28.43 9.34
N ASP A 460 -33.01 -29.63 9.41
CA ASP A 460 -32.38 -30.85 8.91
C ASP A 460 -32.28 -30.86 7.38
N LYS A 461 -33.34 -30.41 6.68
CA LYS A 461 -33.28 -30.26 5.22
C LYS A 461 -32.26 -29.22 4.77
N VAL A 462 -32.19 -28.08 5.46
CA VAL A 462 -31.21 -27.01 5.16
C VAL A 462 -29.78 -27.54 5.30
N ILE A 463 -29.49 -28.27 6.39
CA ILE A 463 -28.17 -28.88 6.62
C ILE A 463 -27.84 -29.90 5.52
N GLN A 464 -28.78 -30.77 5.14
CA GLN A 464 -28.57 -31.74 4.06
C GLN A 464 -28.27 -31.08 2.71
N LYS A 465 -28.97 -29.99 2.37
CA LYS A 465 -28.73 -29.21 1.14
C LYS A 465 -27.37 -28.52 1.16
N LEU A 466 -26.96 -27.94 2.29
CA LEU A 466 -25.67 -27.29 2.44
C LEU A 466 -24.48 -28.27 2.31
N ILE A 467 -24.64 -29.48 2.85
CA ILE A 467 -23.65 -30.56 2.71
C ILE A 467 -23.54 -31.02 1.24
N ARG A 468 -24.67 -31.15 0.53
CA ARG A 468 -24.69 -31.53 -0.89
C ARG A 468 -24.04 -30.45 -1.77
N SER A 469 -24.34 -29.17 -1.52
CA SER A 469 -23.73 -28.04 -2.25
C SER A 469 -22.21 -28.00 -2.07
N ASN A 470 -21.72 -28.14 -0.84
CA ASN A 470 -20.27 -28.19 -0.57
C ASN A 470 -19.57 -29.38 -1.22
N LYS A 471 -20.23 -30.55 -1.29
CA LYS A 471 -19.69 -31.74 -1.98
C LYS A 471 -19.59 -31.51 -3.49
N ASN A 472 -20.59 -30.86 -4.09
CA ASN A 472 -20.59 -30.52 -5.50
C ASN A 472 -19.49 -29.48 -5.82
N GLU A 473 -19.34 -28.41 -5.02
CA GLU A 473 -18.26 -27.43 -5.21
C GLU A 473 -16.86 -28.06 -5.10
N MET A 474 -16.66 -28.98 -4.16
CA MET A 474 -15.38 -29.69 -4.01
C MET A 474 -15.11 -30.64 -5.18
N GLY A 475 -16.15 -31.21 -5.79
CA GLY A 475 -16.06 -31.99 -7.03
C GLY A 475 -15.69 -31.14 -8.25
N THR A 476 -16.33 -29.98 -8.41
CA THR A 476 -16.07 -29.04 -9.51
C THR A 476 -14.66 -28.46 -9.42
N LYS A 477 -14.19 -28.08 -8.21
CA LYS A 477 -12.81 -27.61 -7.98
C LYS A 477 -11.78 -28.70 -8.32
N ARG A 478 -12.05 -29.96 -7.98
CA ARG A 478 -11.15 -31.08 -8.33
C ARG A 478 -11.08 -31.37 -9.83
N ASN A 479 -12.19 -31.24 -10.55
CA ASN A 479 -12.20 -31.42 -12.01
C ASN A 479 -11.56 -30.24 -12.76
N ALA A 480 -11.72 -29.00 -12.29
CA ALA A 480 -11.05 -27.83 -12.86
C ALA A 480 -9.51 -27.90 -12.73
N LEU A 481 -8.99 -28.43 -11.62
CA LEU A 481 -7.55 -28.67 -11.45
C LEU A 481 -7.00 -29.81 -12.32
N ARG A 482 -7.86 -30.70 -12.85
CA ARG A 482 -7.45 -31.84 -13.68
C ARG A 482 -7.41 -31.49 -15.18
N ASN A 483 -8.28 -30.58 -15.63
CA ASN A 483 -8.36 -30.15 -17.03
C ASN A 483 -7.47 -28.95 -17.39
N GLY A 484 -6.78 -28.33 -16.41
CA GLY A 484 -5.82 -27.24 -16.64
C GLY A 484 -4.37 -27.71 -16.85
N LYS A 485 -4.16 -28.98 -17.22
CA LYS A 485 -2.84 -29.62 -17.38
C LYS A 485 -2.66 -30.35 -18.72
N GLU A 486 -3.50 -30.07 -19.71
CA GLU A 486 -3.24 -30.47 -21.11
C GLU A 486 -2.67 -29.31 -21.92
#